data_AF-A0A1E1MWA3-F1
#
_entry.id   AF-A0A1E1MWA3-F1
#
_cell.length_a   1.000
_cell.length_b   1.000
_cell.length_c   1.000
_cell.angle_alpha   90.00
_cell.angle_beta   90.00
_cell.angle_gamma   90.00
#
_symmetry.space_group_name_H-M   'P 1'
#
loop_
_entity.id
_entity.type
_entity.pdbx_description
1 polymer ?
#
loop_
_entity_poly.entity_id
_entity_poly.type
_entity_poly.pdbx_seq_one_letter_code
_entity_poly.pdbx_strand_id
1 'polypeptide(L)'
;MKYTEVQVPVDHPIFTISPTQISDHMGFPLHVRKVGDFRRRDIEKGDNMGINAFKNRSALFLNMEAEIQGHNWGWADIFVWDQDIGTVLVVRQDKRLLTSPQVEALAKYCKLELLEHMEILGEGFYDESGGPKSKAEVLKAKKDSIRLHIGREAFEKYFHEVKEKKVLAGDGSWEHAKAPYSDEWSFI
;
A
#
# COMPACT_ATOMS: atom_id res chain seq x y z
N MET A 1 8.65 1.82 11.26
CA MET A 1 7.21 2.14 11.39
C MET A 1 6.58 1.07 12.27
N LYS A 2 5.64 1.44 13.15
CA LYS A 2 4.98 0.49 14.05
C LYS A 2 3.61 0.13 13.47
N TYR A 3 3.30 -1.15 13.43
CA TYR A 3 2.00 -1.68 13.06
C TYR A 3 1.34 -2.25 14.31
N THR A 4 0.03 -2.09 14.45
CA THR A 4 -0.70 -2.53 15.64
C THR A 4 -2.09 -2.98 15.21
N GLU A 5 -2.45 -4.20 15.60
CA GLU A 5 -3.76 -4.77 15.33
C GLU A 5 -4.78 -4.17 16.30
N VAL A 6 -5.94 -3.80 15.77
CA VAL A 6 -7.03 -3.18 16.53
C VAL A 6 -8.35 -3.79 16.08
N GLN A 7 -9.30 -3.86 17.00
CA GLN A 7 -10.68 -4.25 16.67
C GLN A 7 -11.41 -3.04 16.09
N VAL A 8 -12.05 -3.25 14.94
CA VAL A 8 -12.82 -2.20 14.24
C VAL A 8 -14.30 -2.62 14.21
N PRO A 9 -15.22 -1.79 14.71
CA PRO A 9 -16.66 -2.08 14.64
C PRO A 9 -17.14 -2.31 13.20
N VAL A 10 -18.06 -3.24 13.01
CA VAL A 10 -18.55 -3.63 11.67
C VAL A 10 -19.30 -2.53 10.91
N ASP A 11 -19.77 -1.51 11.65
CA ASP A 11 -20.47 -0.32 11.19
C ASP A 11 -19.53 0.91 11.12
N HIS A 12 -18.22 0.72 11.34
CA HIS A 12 -17.26 1.81 11.28
C HIS A 12 -17.28 2.47 9.89
N PRO A 13 -17.30 3.82 9.79
CA PRO A 13 -17.42 4.53 8.51
C PRO A 13 -16.31 4.24 7.49
N ILE A 14 -15.19 3.63 7.89
CA ILE A 14 -14.15 3.17 6.98
C ILE A 14 -14.67 2.15 5.94
N PHE A 15 -15.75 1.41 6.23
CA PHE A 15 -16.31 0.45 5.27
C PHE A 15 -17.20 1.11 4.19
N THR A 16 -17.27 2.45 4.16
CA THR A 16 -18.05 3.21 3.17
C THR A 16 -17.20 3.88 2.09
N ILE A 17 -15.87 3.83 2.22
CA ILE A 17 -14.95 4.43 1.24
C ILE A 17 -14.49 3.38 0.22
N SER A 18 -13.96 3.81 -0.90
CA SER A 18 -13.36 2.89 -1.88
C SER A 18 -12.06 2.27 -1.34
N PRO A 19 -11.76 1.02 -1.69
CA PRO A 19 -10.46 0.42 -1.42
C PRO A 19 -9.35 1.08 -2.25
N THR A 20 -8.08 0.83 -1.89
CA THR A 20 -6.94 1.34 -2.68
C THR A 20 -6.76 0.50 -3.94
N GLN A 21 -6.47 1.17 -5.06
CA GLN A 21 -6.41 0.53 -6.38
C GLN A 21 -5.33 -0.58 -6.45
N ILE A 22 -4.20 -0.40 -5.77
CA ILE A 22 -3.16 -1.42 -5.65
C ILE A 22 -3.71 -2.68 -4.98
N SER A 23 -4.42 -2.54 -3.85
CA SER A 23 -4.96 -3.68 -3.10
C SER A 23 -6.07 -4.41 -3.86
N ASP A 24 -6.84 -3.69 -4.66
CA ASP A 24 -7.85 -4.27 -5.56
C ASP A 24 -7.20 -5.15 -6.62
N HIS A 25 -6.15 -4.64 -7.29
CA HIS A 25 -5.41 -5.42 -8.28
C HIS A 25 -4.70 -6.64 -7.68
N MET A 26 -4.35 -6.60 -6.40
CA MET A 26 -3.81 -7.74 -5.67
C MET A 26 -4.87 -8.79 -5.29
N GLY A 27 -6.16 -8.46 -5.33
CA GLY A 27 -7.24 -9.38 -4.97
C GLY A 27 -7.50 -9.50 -3.47
N PHE A 28 -7.05 -8.53 -2.67
CA PHE A 28 -7.46 -8.39 -1.26
C PHE A 28 -7.71 -6.90 -0.94
N PRO A 29 -8.83 -6.33 -1.42
CA PRO A 29 -9.15 -4.91 -1.29
C PRO A 29 -9.03 -4.38 0.15
N LEU A 30 -8.30 -3.27 0.31
CA LEU A 30 -8.05 -2.60 1.58
C LEU A 30 -8.62 -1.18 1.57
N HIS A 31 -9.37 -0.83 2.62
CA HIS A 31 -9.70 0.55 2.91
C HIS A 31 -8.62 1.17 3.79
N VAL A 32 -8.20 2.37 3.42
CA VAL A 32 -7.15 3.12 4.13
C VAL A 32 -7.71 4.49 4.51
N ARG A 33 -7.65 4.82 5.80
CA ARG A 33 -8.17 6.10 6.31
C ARG A 33 -7.27 6.66 7.40
N LYS A 34 -6.95 7.95 7.33
CA LYS A 34 -6.30 8.64 8.46
C LYS A 34 -7.19 8.62 9.69
N VAL A 35 -6.62 8.36 10.85
CA VAL A 35 -7.33 8.32 12.14
C VAL A 35 -6.55 9.03 13.23
N GLY A 36 -7.30 9.53 14.22
CA GLY A 36 -6.76 10.29 15.33
C GLY A 36 -6.53 11.77 15.00
N ASP A 37 -6.62 12.60 16.03
CA ASP A 37 -6.14 13.98 15.99
C ASP A 37 -4.67 13.97 16.38
N PHE A 38 -3.77 14.15 15.41
CA PHE A 38 -2.42 14.61 15.71
C PHE A 38 -2.39 16.12 15.52
N ARG A 39 -1.71 16.83 16.41
CA ARG A 39 -1.59 18.28 16.27
C ARG A 39 -0.47 18.55 15.26
N ARG A 40 -0.62 19.60 14.45
CA ARG A 40 0.48 20.08 13.58
C ARG A 40 1.81 20.23 14.33
N ARG A 41 1.76 20.60 15.61
CA ARG A 41 2.93 20.67 16.50
C ARG A 41 3.67 19.33 16.68
N ASP A 42 2.98 18.19 16.58
CA ASP A 42 3.60 16.87 16.67
C ASP A 42 4.45 16.56 15.43
N ILE A 43 4.00 17.02 14.25
CA ILE A 43 4.74 16.99 12.98
C ILE A 43 5.95 17.91 13.04
N GLU A 44 5.76 19.17 13.44
CA GLU A 44 6.84 20.15 13.56
C GLU A 44 7.92 19.67 14.54
N LYS A 45 7.53 19.05 15.65
CA LYS A 45 8.46 18.42 16.58
C LYS A 45 9.25 17.28 15.93
N GLY A 46 8.59 16.43 15.14
CA GLY A 46 9.24 15.35 14.39
C GLY A 46 10.24 15.87 13.35
N ASP A 47 9.89 16.92 12.62
CA ASP A 47 10.78 17.55 11.63
C ASP A 47 12.02 18.16 12.28
N ASN A 48 11.85 18.82 13.44
CA ASN A 48 12.98 19.35 14.22
C ASN A 48 13.92 18.26 14.77
N MET A 49 13.44 17.01 14.87
CA MET A 49 14.23 15.86 15.32
C MET A 49 14.87 15.09 14.14
N GLY A 50 14.66 15.51 12.89
CA GLY A 50 15.17 14.85 11.69
C GLY A 50 14.48 13.51 11.33
N ILE A 51 13.65 12.97 12.23
CA ILE A 51 12.83 11.77 12.01
C ILE A 51 11.39 12.10 12.36
N ASN A 52 10.57 12.30 11.33
CA ASN A 52 9.16 12.61 11.50
C ASN A 52 8.27 11.37 11.31
N ALA A 53 7.96 10.69 12.42
CA ALA A 53 7.07 9.54 12.43
C ALA A 53 5.64 9.86 11.95
N PHE A 54 5.23 11.14 12.02
CA PHE A 54 3.90 11.60 11.62
C PHE A 54 3.76 11.84 10.11
N LYS A 55 4.87 11.85 9.35
CA LYS A 55 4.81 11.87 7.88
C LYS A 55 4.26 10.58 7.28
N ASN A 56 4.39 9.45 7.97
CA ASN A 56 3.86 8.13 7.61
C ASN A 56 3.83 7.82 6.09
N ARG A 57 4.94 8.05 5.38
CA ARG A 57 4.99 7.92 3.90
C ARG A 57 4.59 6.55 3.37
N SER A 58 4.66 5.49 4.19
CA SER A 58 4.08 4.19 3.84
C SER A 58 2.62 4.28 3.41
N ALA A 59 1.82 5.13 4.08
CA ALA A 59 0.42 5.34 3.71
C ALA A 59 0.26 6.05 2.37
N LEU A 60 1.18 6.95 1.99
CA LEU A 60 1.22 7.53 0.65
C LEU A 60 1.37 6.43 -0.40
N PHE A 61 2.37 5.55 -0.23
CA PHE A 61 2.64 4.49 -1.21
C PHE A 61 1.50 3.47 -1.32
N LEU A 62 0.78 3.20 -0.23
CA LEU A 62 -0.43 2.35 -0.25
C LEU A 62 -1.59 2.95 -1.07
N ASN A 63 -1.60 4.27 -1.24
CA ASN A 63 -2.66 5.04 -1.93
C ASN A 63 -2.23 5.53 -3.32
N MET A 64 -1.14 5.01 -3.89
CA MET A 64 -0.79 5.31 -5.29
C MET A 64 -1.87 4.74 -6.22
N GLU A 65 -2.20 5.51 -7.25
CA GLU A 65 -3.18 5.13 -8.26
C GLU A 65 -2.57 4.10 -9.23
N ALA A 66 -3.29 3.01 -9.44
CA ALA A 66 -2.97 1.93 -10.37
C ALA A 66 -4.11 1.70 -11.39
N GLU A 67 -5.00 2.68 -11.59
CA GLU A 67 -6.11 2.59 -12.54
C GLU A 67 -5.59 2.59 -13.99
N ILE A 68 -6.05 1.59 -14.75
CA ILE A 68 -5.59 1.36 -16.11
C ILE A 68 -6.02 2.53 -17.01
N GLN A 69 -7.25 3.01 -16.83
CA GLN A 69 -7.79 4.14 -17.60
C GLN A 69 -7.46 5.52 -16.97
N GLY A 70 -6.86 5.55 -15.79
CA GLY A 70 -6.59 6.78 -15.04
C GLY A 70 -5.38 7.56 -15.58
N HIS A 71 -5.29 8.84 -15.24
CA HIS A 71 -4.19 9.72 -15.67
C HIS A 71 -3.06 9.82 -14.64
N ASN A 72 -3.32 9.49 -13.38
CA ASN A 72 -2.40 9.70 -12.26
C ASN A 72 -1.64 8.43 -11.87
N TRP A 73 -1.32 7.56 -12.83
CA TRP A 73 -0.63 6.30 -12.54
C TRP A 73 0.64 6.49 -11.70
N GLY A 74 0.75 5.78 -10.58
CA GLY A 74 1.88 5.88 -9.65
C GLY A 74 1.82 7.07 -8.70
N TRP A 75 0.85 7.97 -8.86
CA TRP A 75 0.69 9.13 -7.99
C TRP A 75 -0.33 8.86 -6.89
N ALA A 76 -0.14 9.48 -5.74
CA ALA A 76 -1.16 9.59 -4.71
C ALA A 76 -1.62 11.05 -4.64
N ASP A 77 -2.84 11.30 -4.15
CA ASP A 77 -3.29 12.66 -3.84
C ASP A 77 -2.37 13.28 -2.79
N ILE A 78 -1.52 14.20 -3.20
CA ILE A 78 -0.51 14.85 -2.35
C ILE A 78 -1.13 15.74 -1.26
N PHE A 79 -2.31 16.29 -1.51
CA PHE A 79 -3.01 17.12 -0.51
C PHE A 79 -3.56 16.26 0.61
N VAL A 80 -3.87 15.00 0.31
CA VAL A 80 -4.26 14.01 1.31
C VAL A 80 -3.05 13.31 1.88
N TRP A 81 -2.05 12.89 1.12
CA TRP A 81 -1.08 11.89 1.59
C TRP A 81 0.37 12.35 1.73
N ASP A 82 0.74 13.63 1.55
CA ASP A 82 2.17 14.02 1.57
C ASP A 82 2.71 14.53 2.93
N GLN A 83 2.03 15.49 3.57
CA GLN A 83 2.63 16.28 4.66
C GLN A 83 2.15 15.83 6.06
N ASP A 84 0.82 15.73 6.22
CA ASP A 84 0.17 15.58 7.52
C ASP A 84 -0.63 14.28 7.55
N ILE A 85 0.04 13.12 7.61
CA ILE A 85 -0.66 11.82 7.55
C ILE A 85 -1.06 11.34 8.95
N GLY A 86 -0.11 11.34 9.89
CA GLY A 86 -0.29 10.78 11.23
C GLY A 86 -0.59 9.29 11.24
N THR A 87 -1.52 8.88 12.09
CA THR A 87 -1.94 7.48 12.22
C THR A 87 -2.94 7.12 11.13
N VAL A 88 -2.82 5.90 10.60
CA VAL A 88 -3.67 5.40 9.53
C VAL A 88 -4.27 4.08 9.96
N LEU A 89 -5.59 3.97 9.80
CA LEU A 89 -6.34 2.73 9.94
C LEU A 89 -6.41 2.05 8.58
N VAL A 90 -6.10 0.76 8.57
CA VAL A 90 -6.19 -0.10 7.39
C VAL A 90 -7.06 -1.29 7.74
N VAL A 91 -8.05 -1.58 6.90
CA VAL A 91 -8.94 -2.74 7.06
C VAL A 91 -9.18 -3.40 5.72
N ARG A 92 -9.50 -4.70 5.71
CA ARG A 92 -9.98 -5.36 4.50
C ARG A 92 -11.43 -4.98 4.21
N GLN A 93 -11.77 -4.78 2.95
CA GLN A 93 -13.15 -4.52 2.52
C GLN A 93 -14.10 -5.67 2.90
N ASP A 94 -13.61 -6.91 2.80
CA ASP A 94 -14.37 -8.12 3.15
C ASP A 94 -14.48 -8.39 4.66
N LYS A 95 -13.95 -7.47 5.49
CA LYS A 95 -13.95 -7.54 6.96
C LYS A 95 -13.22 -8.76 7.55
N ARG A 96 -12.43 -9.49 6.75
CA ARG A 96 -11.55 -10.54 7.29
C ARG A 96 -10.41 -9.93 8.11
N LEU A 97 -9.82 -10.75 8.98
CA LEU A 97 -8.66 -10.36 9.77
C LEU A 97 -7.51 -9.89 8.87
N LEU A 98 -6.87 -8.81 9.28
CA LEU A 98 -5.70 -8.24 8.63
C LEU A 98 -4.61 -8.11 9.69
N THR A 99 -3.49 -8.81 9.49
CA THR A 99 -2.43 -8.89 10.50
C THR A 99 -1.38 -7.80 10.29
N SER A 100 -0.65 -7.45 11.35
CA SER A 100 0.45 -6.48 11.26
C SER A 100 1.53 -6.88 10.23
N PRO A 101 1.98 -8.15 10.15
CA PRO A 101 2.90 -8.58 9.10
C PRO A 101 2.38 -8.39 7.67
N GLN A 102 1.07 -8.58 7.43
CA GLN A 102 0.47 -8.36 6.11
C GLN A 102 0.54 -6.89 5.69
N VAL A 103 0.17 -5.97 6.59
CA VAL A 103 0.26 -4.53 6.32
C VAL A 103 1.71 -4.07 6.20
N GLU A 104 2.61 -4.59 7.04
CA GLU A 104 4.04 -4.29 6.96
C GLU A 104 4.63 -4.73 5.62
N ALA A 105 4.35 -5.97 5.18
CA ALA A 105 4.81 -6.48 3.89
C ALA A 105 4.29 -5.61 2.74
N LEU A 106 2.99 -5.30 2.74
CA LEU A 106 2.37 -4.51 1.68
C LEU A 106 2.95 -3.09 1.60
N ALA A 107 3.04 -2.40 2.74
CA ALA A 107 3.64 -1.06 2.79
C ALA A 107 5.09 -1.05 2.28
N LYS A 108 5.88 -2.09 2.61
CA LYS A 108 7.24 -2.24 2.09
C LYS A 108 7.25 -2.57 0.60
N TYR A 109 6.36 -3.42 0.13
CA TYR A 109 6.25 -3.76 -1.28
C TYR A 109 5.92 -2.53 -2.13
N CYS A 110 4.92 -1.74 -1.73
CA CYS A 110 4.57 -0.50 -2.40
C CYS A 110 5.74 0.48 -2.46
N LYS A 111 6.49 0.60 -1.36
CA LYS A 111 7.61 1.55 -1.27
C LYS A 111 8.86 1.09 -2.03
N LEU A 112 9.25 -0.18 -1.87
CA LEU A 112 10.56 -0.67 -2.27
C LEU A 112 10.55 -1.32 -3.65
N GLU A 113 9.41 -1.87 -4.09
CA GLU A 113 9.30 -2.58 -5.36
C GLU A 113 8.41 -1.83 -6.35
N LEU A 114 7.26 -1.32 -5.90
CA LEU A 114 6.30 -0.72 -6.84
C LEU A 114 6.59 0.74 -7.18
N LEU A 115 7.07 1.55 -6.24
CA LEU A 115 7.27 2.98 -6.45
C LEU A 115 8.12 3.27 -7.69
N GLU A 116 9.36 2.76 -7.70
CA GLU A 116 10.30 2.97 -8.80
C GLU A 116 9.76 2.38 -10.11
N HIS A 117 9.19 1.18 -10.06
CA HIS A 117 8.60 0.53 -11.23
C HIS A 117 7.45 1.35 -11.84
N MET A 118 6.57 1.90 -11.01
CA MET A 118 5.44 2.71 -11.46
C MET A 118 5.90 4.07 -11.99
N GLU A 119 6.92 4.68 -11.39
CA GLU A 119 7.55 5.91 -11.86
C GLU A 119 8.16 5.72 -13.26
N ILE A 120 9.04 4.72 -13.41
CA ILE A 120 9.70 4.39 -14.70
C ILE A 120 8.65 4.09 -15.78
N LEU A 121 7.62 3.31 -15.45
CA LEU A 121 6.55 3.02 -16.39
C LEU A 121 5.77 4.28 -16.79
N GLY A 122 5.51 5.17 -15.82
CA GLY A 122 4.84 6.45 -16.02
C GLY A 122 5.61 7.37 -16.97
N GLU A 123 6.93 7.47 -16.79
CA GLU A 123 7.81 8.19 -17.73
C GLU A 123 7.79 7.56 -19.12
N GLY A 124 7.71 6.23 -19.17
CA GLY A 124 7.61 5.45 -20.41
C GLY A 124 6.30 5.66 -21.20
N PHE A 125 5.33 6.43 -20.69
CA PHE A 125 4.12 6.81 -21.42
C PHE A 125 4.34 7.94 -22.43
N TYR A 126 5.54 8.53 -22.46
CA TYR A 126 5.93 9.54 -23.43
C TYR A 126 6.98 8.97 -24.41
N ASP A 127 7.02 9.50 -25.63
CA ASP A 127 8.03 9.18 -26.64
C ASP A 127 9.30 10.03 -26.49
N GLU A 128 10.30 9.81 -27.33
CA GLU A 128 11.59 10.52 -27.28
C GLU A 128 11.45 12.04 -27.51
N SER A 129 10.35 12.50 -28.09
CA SER A 129 10.04 13.92 -28.28
C SER A 129 9.28 14.53 -27.09
N GLY A 130 8.93 13.73 -26.08
CA GLY A 130 8.09 14.11 -24.95
C GLY A 130 6.59 14.10 -25.28
N GLY A 131 6.20 13.61 -26.46
CA GLY A 131 4.79 13.44 -26.85
C GLY A 131 4.18 12.21 -26.18
N PRO A 132 2.86 12.19 -25.91
CA PRO A 132 2.21 11.02 -25.32
C PRO A 132 2.19 9.85 -26.32
N LYS A 133 2.53 8.63 -25.86
CA LYS A 133 2.34 7.41 -26.64
C LYS A 133 0.86 7.13 -26.89
N SER A 134 0.57 6.22 -27.82
CA SER A 134 -0.81 5.90 -28.13
C SER A 134 -1.53 5.31 -26.91
N LYS A 135 -2.83 5.61 -26.79
CA LYS A 135 -3.68 5.09 -25.70
C LYS A 135 -3.62 3.56 -25.60
N ALA A 136 -3.53 2.86 -26.74
CA ALA A 136 -3.47 1.41 -26.77
C ALA A 136 -2.16 0.86 -26.17
N GLU A 137 -1.02 1.50 -26.45
CA GLU A 137 0.28 1.14 -25.89
C GLU A 137 0.32 1.36 -24.38
N VAL A 138 -0.12 2.53 -23.92
CA VAL A 138 -0.18 2.86 -22.49
C VAL A 138 -1.10 1.88 -21.75
N LEU A 139 -2.28 1.59 -22.31
CA LEU A 139 -3.23 0.63 -21.74
C LEU A 139 -2.62 -0.76 -21.60
N LYS A 140 -1.92 -1.22 -22.64
CA LYS A 140 -1.25 -2.52 -22.64
C LYS A 140 -0.16 -2.56 -21.58
N ALA A 141 0.69 -1.54 -21.52
CA ALA A 141 1.80 -1.46 -20.57
C ALA A 141 1.32 -1.47 -19.11
N LYS A 142 0.25 -0.72 -18.78
CA LYS A 142 -0.38 -0.75 -17.46
C LYS A 142 -0.96 -2.12 -17.10
N LYS A 143 -1.65 -2.78 -18.04
CA LYS A 143 -2.19 -4.14 -17.85
C LYS A 143 -1.08 -5.15 -17.57
N ASP A 144 0.00 -5.09 -18.35
CA ASP A 144 1.16 -5.96 -18.16
C ASP A 144 1.83 -5.68 -16.81
N SER A 145 1.97 -4.41 -16.42
CA SER A 145 2.48 -4.03 -15.10
C SER A 145 1.63 -4.55 -13.96
N ILE A 146 0.30 -4.46 -14.05
CA ILE A 146 -0.59 -5.03 -13.04
C ILE A 146 -0.36 -6.53 -12.92
N ARG A 147 -0.36 -7.23 -14.05
CA ARG A 147 -0.19 -8.70 -14.06
C ARG A 147 1.15 -9.14 -13.51
N LEU A 148 2.24 -8.45 -13.84
CA LEU A 148 3.61 -8.87 -13.53
C LEU A 148 4.12 -8.38 -12.18
N HIS A 149 3.68 -7.19 -11.73
CA HIS A 149 4.28 -6.52 -10.57
C HIS A 149 3.26 -6.17 -9.49
N ILE A 150 2.01 -5.85 -9.81
CA ILE A 150 1.05 -5.42 -8.78
C ILE A 150 0.21 -6.58 -8.27
N GLY A 151 -0.11 -7.55 -9.12
CA GLY A 151 -1.09 -8.59 -8.86
C GLY A 151 -0.73 -9.56 -7.74
N ARG A 152 -1.70 -10.43 -7.42
CA ARG A 152 -1.63 -11.40 -6.33
C ARG A 152 -0.30 -12.15 -6.26
N GLU A 153 0.09 -12.79 -7.36
CA GLU A 153 1.26 -13.68 -7.42
C GLU A 153 2.56 -12.92 -7.11
N ALA A 154 2.70 -11.70 -7.60
CA ALA A 154 3.87 -10.86 -7.39
C ALA A 154 4.00 -10.47 -5.90
N PHE A 155 2.89 -10.05 -5.27
CA PHE A 155 2.89 -9.75 -3.85
C PHE A 155 3.08 -11.00 -2.96
N GLU A 156 2.45 -12.12 -3.30
CA GLU A 156 2.57 -13.37 -2.55
C GLU A 156 4.02 -13.85 -2.53
N LYS A 157 4.70 -13.80 -3.68
CA LYS A 157 6.14 -14.08 -3.78
C LYS A 157 6.95 -13.15 -2.85
N TYR A 158 6.74 -11.84 -2.94
CA TYR A 158 7.45 -10.87 -2.09
C TYR A 158 7.20 -11.10 -0.60
N PHE A 159 5.95 -11.41 -0.23
CA PHE A 159 5.58 -11.69 1.16
C PHE A 159 6.38 -12.86 1.72
N HIS A 160 6.54 -13.95 0.96
CA HIS A 160 7.33 -15.10 1.37
C HIS A 160 8.82 -14.76 1.55
N GLU A 161 9.41 -13.99 0.62
CA GLU A 161 10.81 -13.54 0.74
C GLU A 161 11.03 -12.65 1.97
N VAL A 162 10.11 -11.74 2.26
CA VAL A 162 10.20 -10.89 3.46
C VAL A 162 10.02 -11.72 4.73
N LYS A 163 9.07 -12.66 4.74
CA LYS A 163 8.86 -13.57 5.88
C LYS A 163 10.13 -14.35 6.19
N GLU A 164 10.75 -14.96 5.19
CA GLU A 164 11.99 -15.73 5.37
C GLU A 164 13.10 -14.84 5.97
N LYS A 165 13.34 -13.67 5.37
CA LYS A 165 14.34 -12.70 5.88
C LYS A 165 14.06 -12.28 7.32
N LYS A 166 12.80 -12.06 7.67
CA LYS A 166 12.37 -11.65 9.03
C LYS A 166 12.57 -12.75 10.06
N VAL A 167 12.17 -13.98 9.73
CA VAL A 167 12.35 -15.15 10.60
C VAL A 167 13.84 -15.44 10.80
N LEU A 168 14.65 -15.39 9.74
CA LEU A 168 16.12 -15.53 9.85
C LEU A 168 16.77 -14.45 10.73
N ALA A 169 16.21 -13.25 10.75
CA ALA A 169 16.64 -12.16 11.61
C ALA A 169 16.13 -12.28 13.07
N GLY A 170 15.40 -13.34 13.42
CA GLY A 170 14.87 -13.58 14.76
C GLY A 170 13.61 -12.78 15.11
N ASP A 171 12.90 -12.23 14.12
CA ASP A 171 11.64 -11.53 14.34
C ASP A 171 10.49 -12.55 14.49
N GLY A 172 10.29 -13.03 15.73
CA GLY A 172 9.29 -14.06 16.05
C GLY A 172 7.85 -13.70 15.66
N SER A 173 7.54 -12.40 15.46
CA SER A 173 6.21 -11.97 15.00
C SER A 173 5.87 -12.44 13.57
N TRP A 174 6.87 -12.90 12.81
CA TRP A 174 6.72 -13.39 11.44
C TRP A 174 6.65 -14.91 11.30
N GLU A 175 6.93 -15.69 12.35
CA GLU A 175 7.00 -17.16 12.27
C GLU A 175 5.70 -17.77 11.72
N HIS A 176 4.56 -17.31 12.26
CA HIS A 176 3.23 -17.78 11.87
C HIS A 176 2.53 -16.85 10.87
N ALA A 177 3.23 -15.83 10.35
CA ALA A 177 2.64 -14.91 9.37
C ALA A 177 2.25 -15.66 8.08
N LYS A 178 1.05 -15.39 7.58
CA LYS A 178 0.51 -15.95 6.34
C LYS A 178 0.15 -14.83 5.37
N ALA A 179 0.31 -15.09 4.08
CA ALA A 179 -0.15 -14.20 3.03
C ALA A 179 -1.68 -13.98 3.14
N PRO A 180 -2.22 -12.82 2.71
CA PRO A 180 -3.62 -12.43 2.94
C PRO A 180 -4.65 -13.27 2.17
N TYR A 181 -4.18 -14.20 1.32
CA TYR A 181 -5.00 -15.03 0.46
C TYR A 181 -5.34 -16.40 1.03
N SER A 182 -4.72 -16.78 2.15
CA SER A 182 -4.91 -18.09 2.73
C SER A 182 -6.30 -18.22 3.36
N ASP A 183 -7.14 -19.08 2.78
CA ASP A 183 -8.42 -19.51 3.35
C ASP A 183 -8.16 -20.55 4.45
N GLU A 184 -7.72 -20.11 5.63
CA GLU A 184 -7.78 -20.96 6.82
C GLU A 184 -8.60 -20.26 7.90
N TRP A 185 -9.90 -20.56 7.85
CA TRP A 185 -10.86 -20.28 8.90
C TRP A 185 -10.40 -20.91 10.21
N SER A 186 -9.82 -20.10 11.10
CA SER A 186 -9.75 -20.42 12.52
C SER A 186 -10.84 -19.59 13.18
N PHE A 187 -12.04 -20.15 13.29
CA PHE A 187 -13.00 -19.65 14.26
C PHE A 187 -12.41 -19.93 15.64
N ILE A 188 -12.08 -18.86 16.36
CA ILE A 188 -11.96 -18.92 17.83
C ILE A 188 -13.29 -18.42 18.38
#